data_AF-A0A9R1QY36-F1
#
_entry.id   AF-A0A9R1QY36-F1
#
_cell.length_a   1.000
_cell.length_b   1.000
_cell.length_c   1.000
_cell.angle_alpha   90.00
_cell.angle_beta   90.00
_cell.angle_gamma   90.00
#
_symmetry.space_group_name_H-M   'P 1'
#
loop_
_entity.id
_entity.type
_entity.pdbx_description
1 polymer ?
#
loop_
_entity_poly.entity_id
_entity_poly.type
_entity_poly.pdbx_seq_one_letter_code
_entity_poly.pdbx_strand_id
1 'polypeptide(L)'
;MGIMVFNIGGRPGQGVCECVFLCRGFHIKKLWQTKIMQAADTDISALVEIEENSPHRSEFFMDLVGDQPVCARTAWAYMKSGGHISHSLSVYSCQLRNPNQVKKIFEFLKDGFHEVSSSLDLLFDDDSVADEKIPFLAYLASFLKDNKTNPCEPPAGCLNFRNLVAGFMKCYHHISLTSDNVVVFPSRAVALENALQLFSPALAIVDEHLTRHLPKQWLRSLAIEERADGKDTIGVIEAPRQSDLLIELIRKLKPQVVVAGMAQFEAITSAAVVNLLSATKDVGSRLLLDISEHLELSSLPRSNGVLKYLAGNSRPSHTAILCSLVKNQVYPDLEVAFVISEDGAVCKALSQTIELLERRTSVISQHYYGSLFHELLAFQIGERHRQRKTRPAEVIPEKMIGFSNSAISILKEADFFVPDSKESGVIHMDLDRSFLPVPSAVKASIFESFVRQNVTDSETDVRSSIQQLVKDSYGFPTDYRSEIIYGHTSLALFRKLVLCCMQGAYT
;
A
#
# COMPACT_ATOMS: atom_id res chain seq x y z
N MET A 1 23.84 -12.61 -19.24
CA MET A 1 22.98 -13.47 -18.41
C MET A 1 23.60 -14.85 -18.36
N GLY A 2 23.81 -15.42 -17.18
CA GLY A 2 24.33 -16.78 -17.02
C GLY A 2 23.18 -17.77 -16.90
N ILE A 3 23.26 -18.88 -17.64
CA ILE A 3 22.36 -20.02 -17.50
C ILE A 3 23.13 -21.10 -16.73
N MET A 4 22.50 -21.66 -15.70
CA MET A 4 23.04 -22.80 -14.97
C MET A 4 22.19 -24.02 -15.29
N VAL A 5 22.84 -25.14 -15.58
CA VAL A 5 22.17 -26.41 -15.84
C VAL A 5 22.39 -27.32 -14.65
N PHE A 6 21.31 -27.74 -14.00
CA PHE A 6 21.34 -28.64 -12.85
C PHE A 6 20.75 -29.99 -13.21
N ASN A 7 21.46 -31.05 -12.86
CA ASN A 7 20.95 -32.41 -12.92
C ASN A 7 20.54 -32.86 -11.51
N ILE A 8 19.27 -33.19 -11.32
CA ILE A 8 18.67 -33.38 -10.00
C ILE A 8 17.90 -34.70 -9.96
N GLY A 9 18.22 -35.52 -8.97
CA GLY A 9 17.40 -36.67 -8.60
C GLY A 9 16.14 -36.21 -7.88
N GLY A 10 14.98 -36.46 -8.47
CA GLY A 10 13.64 -36.12 -7.97
C GLY A 10 13.17 -36.97 -6.79
N ARG A 11 14.07 -37.50 -5.95
CA ARG A 11 13.67 -38.30 -4.77
C ARG A 11 12.76 -37.50 -3.83
N PRO A 12 13.04 -36.21 -3.52
CA PRO A 12 12.14 -35.39 -2.69
C PRO A 12 10.82 -35.00 -3.39
N GLY A 13 10.60 -35.48 -4.61
CA GLY A 13 9.49 -35.09 -5.46
C GLY A 13 9.82 -33.91 -6.38
N GLN A 14 9.27 -33.93 -7.58
CA GLN A 14 9.58 -32.92 -8.60
C GLN A 14 9.19 -31.52 -8.14
N GLY A 15 8.01 -31.35 -7.53
CA GLY A 15 7.55 -30.07 -7.02
C GLY A 15 8.49 -29.48 -5.95
N VAL A 16 9.03 -30.32 -5.06
CA VAL A 16 10.02 -29.88 -4.06
C VAL A 16 11.32 -29.46 -4.72
N CYS A 17 11.81 -30.23 -5.72
CA CYS A 17 13.01 -29.87 -6.47
C CYS A 17 12.86 -28.52 -7.19
N GLU A 18 11.72 -28.28 -7.83
CA GLU A 18 11.43 -27.01 -8.52
C GLU A 18 11.33 -25.85 -7.53
N CYS A 19 10.60 -26.05 -6.42
CA CYS A 19 10.41 -25.06 -5.35
C CYS A 19 11.75 -24.55 -4.80
N VAL A 20 12.75 -25.41 -4.62
CA VAL A 20 14.10 -25.03 -4.16
C VAL A 20 14.74 -23.94 -5.03
N PHE A 21 14.52 -23.97 -6.35
CA PHE A 21 15.02 -22.92 -7.26
C PHE A 21 14.11 -21.71 -7.25
N LEU A 22 12.79 -21.94 -7.38
CA LEU A 22 11.82 -20.86 -7.49
C LEU A 22 11.86 -19.93 -6.27
N CYS A 23 11.85 -20.47 -5.04
CA CYS A 23 11.96 -19.69 -3.80
C CYS A 23 13.26 -18.88 -3.68
N ARG A 24 14.29 -19.20 -4.48
CA ARG A 24 15.57 -18.47 -4.53
C ARG A 24 15.64 -17.45 -5.68
N GLY A 25 14.53 -17.22 -6.38
CA GLY A 25 14.40 -16.24 -7.44
C GLY A 25 14.89 -16.75 -8.80
N PHE A 26 14.95 -18.06 -9.02
CA PHE A 26 15.25 -18.61 -10.34
C PHE A 26 13.98 -18.74 -11.19
N HIS A 27 14.12 -18.41 -12.47
CA HIS A 27 13.26 -18.95 -13.50
C HIS A 27 13.83 -20.31 -13.93
N ILE A 28 12.99 -21.34 -13.96
CA ILE A 28 13.41 -22.69 -14.30
C ILE A 28 12.67 -23.19 -15.54
N LYS A 29 13.39 -23.93 -16.39
CA LYS A 29 12.83 -24.66 -17.52
C LYS A 29 13.35 -26.09 -17.46
N LYS A 30 12.43 -27.05 -17.35
CA LYS A 30 12.78 -28.47 -17.48
C LYS A 30 13.22 -28.74 -18.92
N LEU A 31 14.47 -29.16 -19.08
CA LEU A 31 15.05 -29.49 -20.39
C LEU A 31 14.83 -30.94 -20.75
N TRP A 32 14.92 -31.81 -19.75
CA TRP A 32 14.86 -33.26 -19.94
C TRP A 32 14.50 -33.95 -18.63
N GLN A 33 13.88 -35.12 -18.72
CA GLN A 33 13.59 -35.99 -17.59
C GLN A 33 13.65 -37.45 -18.03
N THR A 34 14.19 -38.30 -17.17
CA THR A 34 14.07 -39.76 -17.29
C THR A 34 13.81 -40.36 -15.91
N LYS A 35 13.54 -41.66 -15.86
CA LYS A 35 13.60 -42.44 -14.61
C LYS A 35 14.86 -43.29 -14.62
N ILE A 36 15.53 -43.36 -13.47
CA ILE A 36 16.71 -44.21 -13.28
C ILE A 36 16.44 -45.21 -12.17
N MET A 37 16.88 -46.45 -12.38
CA MET A 37 16.78 -47.49 -11.36
C MET A 37 17.57 -47.09 -10.13
N GLN A 38 16.95 -47.23 -8.96
CA GLN A 38 17.64 -47.07 -7.70
C GLN A 38 18.63 -48.23 -7.53
N ALA A 39 19.87 -47.91 -7.16
CA ALA A 39 20.85 -48.94 -6.86
C ALA A 39 20.37 -49.75 -5.64
N ALA A 40 20.50 -51.08 -5.72
CA ALA A 40 19.94 -52.00 -4.73
C ALA A 40 20.57 -51.87 -3.32
N ASP A 41 21.74 -51.24 -3.24
CA ASP A 41 22.48 -50.96 -2.01
C ASP A 41 22.15 -49.58 -1.40
N THR A 42 21.33 -48.75 -2.07
CA THR A 42 20.97 -47.44 -1.53
C THR A 42 19.92 -47.60 -0.43
N ASP A 43 20.30 -47.26 0.80
CA ASP A 43 19.34 -47.18 1.89
C ASP A 43 18.48 -45.90 1.75
N ILE A 44 17.16 -46.10 1.70
CA ILE A 44 16.17 -45.02 1.68
C ILE A 44 15.38 -44.90 2.99
N SER A 45 15.77 -45.63 4.04
CA SER A 45 15.14 -45.58 5.36
C SER A 45 15.07 -44.16 5.94
N ALA A 46 16.13 -43.37 5.76
CA ALA A 46 16.17 -41.97 6.18
C ALA A 46 15.09 -41.10 5.48
N LEU A 47 14.70 -41.42 4.25
CA LEU A 47 13.63 -40.71 3.55
C LEU A 47 12.24 -41.06 4.11
N VAL A 48 12.08 -42.28 4.64
CA VAL A 48 10.86 -42.68 5.35
C VAL A 48 10.72 -41.89 6.65
N GLU A 49 11.80 -41.73 7.40
CA GLU A 49 11.83 -40.93 8.64
C GLU A 49 11.56 -39.43 8.36
N ILE A 50 12.09 -38.90 7.26
CA ILE A 50 11.79 -37.53 6.84
C ILE A 50 10.30 -37.36 6.50
N GLU A 51 9.70 -38.30 5.77
CA GLU A 51 8.26 -38.26 5.44
C GLU A 51 7.35 -38.34 6.67
N GLU A 52 7.81 -38.92 7.79
CA GLU A 52 7.02 -38.96 9.04
C GLU A 52 6.96 -37.61 9.74
N ASN A 53 8.01 -36.80 9.57
CA ASN A 53 8.17 -35.52 10.25
C ASN A 53 7.97 -34.30 9.32
N SER A 54 7.67 -34.53 8.04
CA SER A 54 7.55 -33.50 7.01
C SER A 54 6.28 -33.69 6.18
N PRO A 55 5.61 -32.60 5.76
CA PRO A 55 4.49 -32.68 4.82
C PRO A 55 4.94 -33.06 3.39
N HIS A 56 6.24 -33.00 3.10
CA HIS A 56 6.77 -33.29 1.76
C HIS A 56 6.94 -34.80 1.54
N ARG A 57 6.34 -35.29 0.44
CA ARG A 57 6.45 -36.70 0.03
C ARG A 57 7.55 -36.89 -0.99
N SER A 58 8.32 -37.95 -0.82
CA SER A 58 9.25 -38.42 -1.83
C SER A 58 8.50 -39.05 -3.01
N GLU A 59 9.09 -38.98 -4.20
CA GLU A 59 8.53 -39.58 -5.42
C GLU A 59 9.44 -40.72 -5.91
N PHE A 60 8.96 -41.95 -5.74
CA PHE A 60 9.54 -43.15 -6.31
C PHE A 60 8.56 -43.81 -7.28
N PHE A 61 9.06 -44.68 -8.14
CA PHE A 61 8.24 -45.48 -9.05
C PHE A 61 8.63 -46.95 -8.91
N MET A 62 7.67 -47.86 -9.11
CA MET A 62 7.90 -49.30 -8.97
C MET A 62 8.52 -49.94 -10.22
N ASP A 63 8.68 -49.17 -11.29
CA ASP A 63 9.34 -49.56 -12.54
C ASP A 63 9.85 -48.29 -13.27
N LEU A 64 10.32 -48.42 -14.52
CA LEU A 64 10.78 -47.29 -15.34
C LEU A 64 9.68 -46.66 -16.21
N VAL A 65 8.51 -47.28 -16.34
CA VAL A 65 7.49 -46.93 -17.34
C VAL A 65 6.26 -46.29 -16.71
N GLY A 66 5.84 -46.77 -15.54
CA GLY A 66 4.69 -46.32 -14.80
C GLY A 66 4.85 -44.90 -14.26
N ASP A 67 3.82 -44.09 -14.46
CA ASP A 67 3.83 -42.66 -14.14
C ASP A 67 3.24 -42.32 -12.77
N GLN A 68 2.75 -43.33 -12.04
CA GLN A 68 2.20 -43.13 -10.71
C GLN A 68 3.33 -43.18 -9.66
N PRO A 69 3.65 -42.06 -8.99
CA PRO A 69 4.63 -42.08 -7.93
C PRO A 69 4.06 -42.73 -6.66
N VAL A 70 4.96 -43.32 -5.88
CA VAL A 70 4.72 -43.85 -4.53
C VAL A 70 5.65 -43.16 -3.53
N CYS A 71 5.22 -43.04 -2.28
CA CYS A 71 6.01 -42.43 -1.21
C CYS A 71 7.20 -43.30 -0.78
N ALA A 72 8.13 -42.73 -0.02
CA ALA A 72 9.32 -43.44 0.47
C ALA A 72 8.94 -44.68 1.29
N ARG A 73 7.90 -44.60 2.14
CA ARG A 73 7.44 -45.75 2.94
C ARG A 73 7.04 -46.95 2.08
N THR A 74 6.24 -46.71 1.04
CA THR A 74 5.81 -47.76 0.10
C THR A 74 6.97 -48.28 -0.72
N ALA A 75 7.84 -47.39 -1.21
CA ALA A 75 9.03 -47.75 -1.97
C ALA A 75 9.98 -48.64 -1.15
N TRP A 76 10.20 -48.30 0.12
CA TRP A 76 11.05 -49.06 1.04
C TRP A 76 10.47 -50.45 1.32
N ALA A 77 9.18 -50.56 1.60
CA ALA A 77 8.51 -51.84 1.83
C ALA A 77 8.55 -52.74 0.58
N TYR A 78 8.35 -52.15 -0.60
CA TYR A 78 8.43 -52.87 -1.88
C TYR A 78 9.86 -53.37 -2.15
N MET A 79 10.87 -52.54 -1.91
CA MET A 79 12.27 -52.90 -2.08
C MET A 79 12.71 -54.03 -1.11
N LYS A 80 12.25 -53.99 0.15
CA LYS A 80 12.50 -55.06 1.13
C LYS A 80 11.84 -56.39 0.76
N SER A 81 10.78 -56.34 -0.06
CA SER A 81 10.08 -57.52 -0.57
C SER A 81 10.71 -58.08 -1.87
N GLY A 82 11.87 -57.56 -2.29
CA GLY A 82 12.57 -57.98 -3.51
C GLY A 82 12.17 -57.22 -4.77
N GLY A 83 11.30 -56.20 -4.65
CA GLY A 83 10.95 -55.30 -5.76
C GLY A 83 12.09 -54.34 -6.10
N HIS A 84 12.09 -53.84 -7.32
CA HIS A 84 12.99 -52.77 -7.73
C HIS A 84 12.24 -51.44 -7.82
N ILE A 85 12.88 -50.35 -7.39
CA ILE A 85 12.31 -49.00 -7.49
C ILE A 85 13.16 -48.14 -8.41
N SER A 86 12.54 -47.12 -8.98
CA SER A 86 13.20 -46.07 -9.76
C SER A 86 12.84 -44.70 -9.20
N HIS A 87 13.58 -43.67 -9.58
CA HIS A 87 13.26 -42.28 -9.28
C HIS A 87 13.50 -41.40 -10.50
N SER A 88 12.82 -40.27 -10.54
CA SER A 88 13.01 -39.28 -11.60
C SER A 88 14.41 -38.68 -11.53
N LEU A 89 15.04 -38.48 -12.69
CA LEU A 89 16.22 -37.66 -12.89
C LEU A 89 15.83 -36.55 -13.86
N SER A 90 15.84 -35.31 -13.39
CA SER A 90 15.42 -34.15 -14.18
C SER A 90 16.58 -33.19 -14.38
N VAL A 91 16.70 -32.67 -15.60
CA VAL A 91 17.66 -31.63 -15.96
C VAL A 91 16.91 -30.32 -16.12
N TYR A 92 17.29 -29.33 -15.31
CA TYR A 92 16.71 -28.00 -15.33
C TYR A 92 17.71 -26.98 -15.86
N SER A 93 17.25 -26.10 -16.74
CA SER A 93 17.89 -24.83 -17.03
C SER A 93 17.38 -23.80 -16.04
N CYS A 94 18.26 -23.25 -15.23
CA CYS A 94 17.93 -22.26 -14.21
C CYS A 94 18.60 -20.92 -14.56
N GLN A 95 17.80 -19.86 -14.55
CA GLN A 95 18.24 -18.50 -14.81
C GLN A 95 17.80 -17.61 -13.65
N LEU A 96 18.74 -16.91 -13.03
CA LEU A 96 18.43 -16.04 -11.89
C LEU A 96 17.68 -14.80 -12.40
N ARG A 97 16.52 -14.51 -11.81
CA ARG A 97 15.79 -13.24 -12.01
C ARG A 97 16.62 -12.11 -11.44
N ASN A 98 16.67 -10.98 -12.13
CA ASN A 98 17.29 -9.73 -11.67
C ASN A 98 18.59 -9.95 -10.86
N PRO A 99 19.66 -10.55 -11.43
CA PRO A 99 20.78 -11.10 -10.67
C PRO A 99 21.46 -10.12 -9.71
N ASN A 100 21.54 -8.85 -10.11
CA ASN A 100 22.14 -7.80 -9.29
C ASN A 100 21.27 -7.45 -8.08
N GLN A 101 19.96 -7.43 -8.25
CA GLN A 101 18.98 -7.17 -7.19
C GLN A 101 18.96 -8.35 -6.20
N VAL A 102 18.87 -9.59 -6.71
CA VAL A 102 18.90 -10.79 -5.87
C VAL A 102 20.20 -10.89 -5.09
N LYS A 103 21.34 -10.56 -5.72
CA LYS A 103 22.64 -10.48 -5.02
C LYS A 103 22.59 -9.52 -3.81
N LYS A 104 22.02 -8.32 -3.97
CA LYS A 104 21.88 -7.35 -2.86
C LYS A 104 21.03 -7.89 -1.71
N ILE A 105 19.94 -8.59 -2.02
CA ILE A 105 19.06 -9.23 -1.02
C ILE A 105 19.85 -10.25 -0.20
N PHE A 106 20.57 -11.16 -0.85
CA PHE A 106 21.36 -12.18 -0.16
C PHE A 106 22.57 -11.60 0.58
N GLU A 107 23.20 -10.55 0.07
CA GLU A 107 24.27 -9.84 0.78
C GLU A 107 23.77 -9.20 2.07
N PHE A 108 22.57 -8.60 2.05
CA PHE A 108 21.92 -8.09 3.26
C PHE A 108 21.62 -9.21 4.25
N LEU A 109 21.01 -10.32 3.81
CA LEU A 109 20.68 -11.44 4.70
C LEU A 109 21.89 -12.09 5.37
N LYS A 110 23.03 -12.15 4.66
CA LYS A 110 24.30 -12.65 5.22
C LYS A 110 24.93 -11.71 6.26
N ASP A 111 24.53 -10.45 6.28
CA ASP A 111 25.08 -9.40 7.15
C ASP A 111 24.33 -9.35 8.50
N GLY A 112 24.16 -10.52 9.15
CA GLY A 112 23.56 -10.64 10.48
C GLY A 112 22.06 -10.89 10.55
N PHE A 113 21.40 -11.22 9.42
CA PHE A 113 19.95 -11.49 9.35
C PHE A 113 19.62 -12.92 8.93
N HIS A 114 20.42 -13.89 9.38
CA HIS A 114 20.24 -15.31 9.01
C HIS A 114 18.89 -15.89 9.41
N GLU A 115 18.28 -15.41 10.50
CA GLU A 115 16.94 -15.85 10.92
C GLU A 115 15.88 -15.58 9.84
N VAL A 116 15.96 -14.41 9.20
CA VAL A 116 15.07 -13.99 8.10
C VAL A 116 15.33 -14.77 6.81
N SER A 117 16.52 -15.36 6.65
CA SER A 117 16.86 -16.10 5.42
C SER A 117 15.98 -17.34 5.20
N SER A 118 15.45 -17.92 6.28
CA SER A 118 14.49 -19.02 6.22
C SER A 118 13.10 -18.57 5.72
N SER A 119 12.77 -17.30 5.93
CA SER A 119 11.51 -16.67 5.50
C SER A 119 11.56 -16.17 4.05
N LEU A 120 12.72 -16.23 3.38
CA LEU A 120 12.89 -15.78 2.00
C LEU A 120 12.19 -16.71 1.02
N ASP A 121 11.07 -16.22 0.49
CA ASP A 121 10.35 -16.84 -0.60
C ASP A 121 10.26 -15.89 -1.79
N LEU A 122 10.91 -16.26 -2.89
CA LEU A 122 10.85 -15.59 -4.20
C LEU A 122 10.13 -16.46 -5.26
N LEU A 123 9.30 -17.39 -4.83
CA LEU A 123 8.33 -18.06 -5.71
C LEU A 123 7.26 -17.05 -6.12
N PHE A 124 6.93 -17.00 -7.41
CA PHE A 124 5.90 -16.11 -7.94
C PHE A 124 5.12 -16.84 -9.02
N ASP A 125 3.79 -16.74 -8.96
CA ASP A 125 2.90 -17.25 -10.01
C ASP A 125 2.85 -16.30 -11.23
N ASP A 126 3.06 -15.00 -11.00
CA ASP A 126 3.06 -13.95 -12.03
C ASP A 126 4.43 -13.26 -12.08
N ASP A 127 5.01 -13.21 -13.28
CA ASP A 127 6.29 -12.56 -13.53
C ASP A 127 6.26 -11.05 -13.22
N SER A 128 5.11 -10.39 -13.39
CA SER A 128 4.96 -8.96 -13.08
C SER A 128 5.10 -8.67 -11.58
N VAL A 129 4.61 -9.58 -10.72
CA VAL A 129 4.78 -9.49 -9.26
C VAL A 129 6.26 -9.66 -8.89
N ALA A 130 6.96 -10.59 -9.56
CA ALA A 130 8.39 -10.80 -9.36
C ALA A 130 9.22 -9.57 -9.78
N ASP A 131 8.90 -9.01 -10.94
CA ASP A 131 9.56 -7.84 -11.53
C ASP A 131 9.39 -6.58 -10.68
N GLU A 132 8.34 -6.51 -9.85
CA GLU A 132 8.13 -5.42 -8.91
C GLU A 132 8.71 -5.71 -7.50
N LYS A 133 8.47 -6.91 -6.97
CA LYS A 133 8.87 -7.28 -5.61
C LYS A 133 10.38 -7.35 -5.45
N ILE A 134 11.09 -7.97 -6.40
CA ILE A 134 12.55 -8.19 -6.30
C ILE A 134 13.33 -6.85 -6.27
N PRO A 135 13.08 -5.89 -7.19
CA PRO A 135 13.73 -4.58 -7.11
C PRO A 135 13.43 -3.84 -5.81
N PHE A 136 12.18 -3.88 -5.33
CA PHE A 136 11.84 -3.24 -4.06
C PHE A 136 12.56 -3.88 -2.88
N LEU A 137 12.62 -5.22 -2.79
CA LEU A 137 13.38 -5.90 -1.72
C LEU A 137 14.86 -5.54 -1.77
N ALA A 138 15.46 -5.44 -2.95
CA ALA A 138 16.85 -4.98 -3.09
C ALA A 138 17.04 -3.52 -2.66
N TYR A 139 16.07 -2.65 -2.95
CA TYR A 139 16.03 -1.27 -2.47
C TYR A 139 15.93 -1.22 -0.94
N LEU A 140 14.97 -1.94 -0.36
CA LEU A 140 14.72 -2.00 1.08
C LEU A 140 15.94 -2.53 1.83
N ALA A 141 16.57 -3.59 1.33
CA ALA A 141 17.83 -4.13 1.88
C ALA A 141 18.93 -3.05 1.93
N SER A 142 19.08 -2.28 0.85
CA SER A 142 20.06 -1.18 0.79
C SER A 142 19.71 -0.05 1.75
N PHE A 143 18.43 0.33 1.80
CA PHE A 143 17.91 1.37 2.70
C PHE A 143 18.12 1.02 4.18
N LEU A 144 17.83 -0.23 4.57
CA LEU A 144 18.03 -0.70 5.94
C LEU A 144 19.52 -0.85 6.30
N LYS A 145 20.37 -1.17 5.32
CA LYS A 145 21.83 -1.30 5.52
C LYS A 145 22.51 0.04 5.79
N ASP A 146 22.07 1.11 5.12
CA ASP A 146 22.69 2.44 5.14
C ASP A 146 22.81 3.08 6.54
N ASN A 147 22.20 2.51 7.60
CA ASN A 147 22.34 2.93 9.00
C ASN A 147 22.02 4.42 9.25
N LYS A 148 21.35 5.08 8.30
CA LYS A 148 21.00 6.49 8.42
C LYS A 148 19.95 6.65 9.53
N THR A 149 20.11 7.69 10.32
CA THR A 149 19.02 8.19 11.15
C THR A 149 17.85 8.49 10.22
N ASN A 150 16.66 8.01 10.57
CA ASN A 150 15.49 8.22 9.72
C ASN A 150 15.23 9.74 9.68
N PRO A 151 15.37 10.42 8.52
CA PRO A 151 15.21 11.87 8.47
C PRO A 151 13.80 12.22 8.94
N CYS A 152 13.67 13.36 9.63
CA CYS A 152 12.37 13.83 10.04
C CYS A 152 11.56 14.25 8.82
N GLU A 153 10.73 13.32 8.32
CA GLU A 153 9.87 13.60 7.18
C GLU A 153 8.75 14.59 7.57
N PRO A 154 8.37 15.49 6.64
CA PRO A 154 7.28 16.43 6.86
C PRO A 154 5.95 15.71 7.14
N PRO A 155 5.01 16.34 7.85
CA PRO A 155 3.66 15.82 8.03
C PRO A 155 2.92 15.60 6.71
N ALA A 156 3.19 16.46 5.71
CA ALA A 156 2.70 16.32 4.35
C ALA A 156 3.20 15.06 3.61
N GLY A 157 4.11 14.28 4.21
CA GLY A 157 4.76 13.13 3.60
C GLY A 157 6.19 13.41 3.15
N CYS A 158 6.89 12.33 2.81
CA CYS A 158 8.29 12.34 2.41
C CYS A 158 8.52 13.26 1.22
N LEU A 159 9.51 14.14 1.32
CA LEU A 159 9.80 15.10 0.26
C LEU A 159 10.18 14.38 -1.04
N ASN A 160 10.97 13.30 -0.94
CA ASN A 160 11.34 12.49 -2.10
C ASN A 160 10.11 11.86 -2.76
N PHE A 161 9.20 11.28 -1.98
CA PHE A 161 7.97 10.70 -2.50
C PHE A 161 7.08 11.74 -3.19
N ARG A 162 6.87 12.91 -2.57
CA ARG A 162 6.12 14.01 -3.16
C ARG A 162 6.74 14.52 -4.47
N ASN A 163 8.08 14.60 -4.53
CA ASN A 163 8.80 14.95 -5.76
C ASN A 163 8.60 13.91 -6.87
N LEU A 164 8.59 12.62 -6.52
CA LEU A 164 8.34 11.54 -7.46
C LEU A 164 6.90 11.57 -8.00
N VAL A 165 5.90 11.82 -7.14
CA VAL A 165 4.50 12.02 -7.58
C VAL A 165 4.40 13.22 -8.53
N ALA A 166 5.01 14.36 -8.18
CA ALA A 166 5.02 15.55 -9.02
C ALA A 166 5.72 15.29 -10.37
N GLY A 167 6.85 14.57 -10.34
CA GLY A 167 7.58 14.13 -11.52
C GLY A 167 6.73 13.24 -12.42
N PHE A 168 6.04 12.24 -11.85
CA PHE A 168 5.16 11.33 -12.58
C PHE A 168 4.03 12.10 -13.27
N MET A 169 3.33 12.97 -12.53
CA MET A 169 2.25 13.79 -13.08
C MET A 169 2.74 14.71 -14.21
N LYS A 170 3.97 15.20 -14.12
CA LYS A 170 4.59 16.03 -15.17
C LYS A 170 4.99 15.22 -16.40
N CYS A 171 5.64 14.08 -16.22
CA CYS A 171 6.19 13.27 -17.30
C CYS A 171 5.10 12.51 -18.07
N TYR A 172 4.14 11.92 -17.36
CA TYR A 172 3.14 11.03 -17.95
C TYR A 172 1.79 11.68 -18.22
N HIS A 173 1.45 12.73 -17.47
CA HIS A 173 0.15 13.40 -17.59
C HIS A 173 0.26 14.88 -17.99
N HIS A 174 1.48 15.40 -18.16
CA HIS A 174 1.75 16.80 -18.53
C HIS A 174 1.16 17.83 -17.54
N ILE A 175 1.01 17.45 -16.28
CA ILE A 175 0.51 18.33 -15.22
C ILE A 175 1.72 18.89 -14.47
N SER A 176 1.85 20.21 -14.46
CA SER A 176 2.97 20.88 -13.76
C SER A 176 2.68 21.02 -12.27
N LEU A 177 3.12 20.05 -11.48
CA LEU A 177 3.06 20.06 -10.02
C LEU A 177 4.42 20.38 -9.40
N THR A 178 4.43 20.97 -8.21
CA THR A 178 5.55 20.89 -7.28
C THR A 178 5.19 19.96 -6.12
N SER A 179 6.16 19.61 -5.28
CA SER A 179 5.88 18.85 -4.06
C SER A 179 4.87 19.56 -3.16
N ASP A 180 4.82 20.89 -3.13
CA ASP A 180 3.90 21.69 -2.31
C ASP A 180 2.42 21.53 -2.69
N ASN A 181 2.16 21.04 -3.91
CA ASN A 181 0.82 20.70 -4.35
C ASN A 181 0.34 19.34 -3.83
N VAL A 182 1.20 18.55 -3.18
CA VAL A 182 0.95 17.14 -2.83
C VAL A 182 1.02 16.95 -1.32
N VAL A 183 -0.05 16.40 -0.75
CA VAL A 183 -0.12 16.02 0.68
C VAL A 183 -0.44 14.53 0.78
N VAL A 184 0.36 13.77 1.51
CA VAL A 184 0.32 12.30 1.58
C VAL A 184 -0.36 11.83 2.86
N PHE A 185 -1.33 10.93 2.73
CA PHE A 185 -2.12 10.36 3.80
C PHE A 185 -1.89 8.84 3.94
N PRO A 186 -2.09 8.28 5.15
CA PRO A 186 -2.04 6.84 5.38
C PRO A 186 -3.02 6.05 4.50
N SER A 187 -4.20 6.60 4.25
CA SER A 187 -5.20 5.95 3.40
C SER A 187 -6.18 6.93 2.78
N ARG A 188 -6.95 6.43 1.80
CA ARG A 188 -8.06 7.17 1.18
C ARG A 188 -9.10 7.61 2.20
N ALA A 189 -9.45 6.73 3.14
CA ALA A 189 -10.41 6.99 4.19
C ALA A 189 -9.95 8.11 5.13
N VAL A 190 -8.68 8.06 5.55
CA VAL A 190 -8.10 9.08 6.42
C VAL A 190 -8.07 10.44 5.72
N ALA A 191 -7.67 10.49 4.44
CA ALA A 191 -7.68 11.74 3.67
C ALA A 191 -9.07 12.39 3.59
N LEU A 192 -10.09 11.57 3.33
CA LEU A 192 -11.48 12.01 3.28
C LEU A 192 -11.98 12.52 4.64
N GLU A 193 -11.74 11.76 5.71
CA GLU A 193 -12.16 12.12 7.06
C GLU A 193 -11.52 13.44 7.51
N ASN A 194 -10.21 13.61 7.26
CA ASN A 194 -9.47 14.83 7.57
C ASN A 194 -10.04 16.02 6.77
N ALA A 195 -10.33 15.85 5.49
CA ALA A 195 -10.91 16.91 4.66
C ALA A 195 -12.31 17.33 5.18
N LEU A 196 -13.18 16.37 5.51
CA LEU A 196 -14.51 16.67 6.04
C LEU A 196 -14.45 17.35 7.41
N GLN A 197 -13.55 16.93 8.29
CA GLN A 197 -13.34 17.60 9.59
C GLN A 197 -12.82 19.03 9.42
N LEU A 198 -11.87 19.25 8.51
CA LEU A 198 -11.29 20.57 8.26
C LEU A 198 -12.33 21.60 7.82
N PHE A 199 -13.29 21.20 6.97
CA PHE A 199 -14.36 22.08 6.52
C PHE A 199 -15.59 22.06 7.43
N SER A 200 -15.81 20.99 8.19
CA SER A 200 -17.00 20.72 9.01
C SER A 200 -18.32 21.11 8.33
N PRO A 201 -18.61 20.59 7.12
CA PRO A 201 -19.77 21.01 6.35
C PRO A 201 -21.07 20.57 7.03
N ALA A 202 -22.05 21.47 7.07
CA ALA A 202 -23.40 21.13 7.52
C ALA A 202 -24.02 20.04 6.65
N LEU A 203 -23.81 20.13 5.33
CA LEU A 203 -24.18 19.11 4.37
C LEU A 203 -23.01 18.83 3.42
N ALA A 204 -22.58 17.58 3.39
CA ALA A 204 -21.69 17.01 2.41
C ALA A 204 -22.40 15.89 1.62
N ILE A 205 -22.10 15.82 0.33
CA ILE A 205 -22.50 14.72 -0.53
C ILE A 205 -21.26 13.88 -0.82
N VAL A 206 -21.31 12.58 -0.54
CA VAL A 206 -20.15 11.68 -0.66
C VAL A 206 -20.51 10.44 -1.46
N ASP A 207 -19.64 10.05 -2.39
CA ASP A 207 -19.73 8.78 -3.13
C ASP A 207 -20.04 7.60 -2.20
N GLU A 208 -21.06 6.82 -2.55
CA GLU A 208 -21.54 5.67 -1.76
C GLU A 208 -20.40 4.71 -1.34
N HIS A 209 -19.40 4.48 -2.19
CA HIS A 209 -18.33 3.52 -1.85
C HIS A 209 -17.35 4.07 -0.81
N LEU A 210 -17.35 5.39 -0.58
CA LEU A 210 -16.47 6.05 0.37
C LEU A 210 -17.15 6.26 1.73
N THR A 211 -18.49 6.24 1.79
CA THR A 211 -19.25 6.48 3.03
C THR A 211 -19.04 5.39 4.07
N ARG A 212 -18.78 4.15 3.64
CA ARG A 212 -18.53 2.99 4.53
C ARG A 212 -17.39 3.20 5.53
N HIS A 213 -16.45 4.09 5.23
CA HIS A 213 -15.30 4.38 6.08
C HIS A 213 -15.51 5.62 6.97
N LEU A 214 -16.64 6.31 6.84
CA LEU A 214 -16.94 7.50 7.61
C LEU A 214 -17.57 7.15 8.97
N PRO A 215 -17.39 8.01 9.98
CA PRO A 215 -18.09 7.87 11.26
C PRO A 215 -19.61 7.74 11.05
N LYS A 216 -20.21 6.65 11.58
CA LYS A 216 -21.64 6.37 11.44
C LYS A 216 -22.54 7.52 11.87
N GLN A 217 -22.08 8.33 12.84
CA GLN A 217 -22.79 9.52 13.31
C GLN A 217 -22.99 10.59 12.22
N TRP A 218 -22.09 10.70 11.23
CA TRP A 218 -22.23 11.64 10.12
C TRP A 218 -23.29 11.21 9.11
N LEU A 219 -23.61 9.91 9.06
CA LEU A 219 -24.58 9.30 8.14
C LEU A 219 -26.00 9.22 8.74
N ARG A 220 -26.18 9.56 10.02
CA ARG A 220 -27.50 9.51 10.66
C ARG A 220 -28.38 10.67 10.16
N SER A 221 -29.46 10.31 9.48
CA SER A 221 -30.39 11.16 8.73
C SER A 221 -31.19 12.20 9.53
N LEU A 222 -31.17 12.16 10.86
CA LEU A 222 -32.01 13.03 11.72
C LEU A 222 -31.44 14.44 11.94
N ALA A 223 -30.15 14.67 11.69
CA ALA A 223 -29.55 15.98 11.92
C ALA A 223 -29.90 17.02 10.83
N ILE A 224 -30.61 16.66 9.75
CA ILE A 224 -30.85 17.60 8.64
C ILE A 224 -32.00 18.58 8.95
N GLU A 225 -32.94 18.22 9.82
CA GLU A 225 -34.14 19.02 10.11
C GLU A 225 -34.05 19.88 11.40
N GLU A 226 -33.13 19.61 12.34
CA GLU A 226 -33.07 20.29 13.65
C GLU A 226 -31.87 21.27 13.85
N ARG A 227 -31.36 21.92 12.81
CA ARG A 227 -30.16 22.77 12.91
C ARG A 227 -30.44 24.23 13.21
N ALA A 228 -30.91 24.51 14.44
CA ALA A 228 -30.98 25.86 14.99
C ALA A 228 -29.80 26.23 15.91
N ASP A 229 -29.08 25.24 16.45
CA ASP A 229 -27.93 25.47 17.32
C ASP A 229 -26.62 25.33 16.55
N GLY A 230 -25.81 26.39 16.54
CA GLY A 230 -24.53 26.52 15.80
C GLY A 230 -23.40 25.58 16.25
N LYS A 231 -23.66 24.29 16.39
CA LYS A 231 -22.63 23.24 16.55
C LYS A 231 -22.16 22.77 15.19
N ASP A 232 -20.84 22.73 15.00
CA ASP A 232 -20.12 22.17 13.85
C ASP A 232 -20.40 20.65 13.71
N THR A 233 -21.60 20.30 13.21
CA THR A 233 -22.04 18.90 13.09
C THR A 233 -22.02 18.51 11.62
N ILE A 234 -21.18 17.54 11.27
CA ILE A 234 -21.02 17.09 9.89
C ILE A 234 -22.21 16.21 9.52
N GLY A 235 -22.95 16.60 8.47
CA GLY A 235 -23.99 15.78 7.85
C GLY A 235 -23.52 15.25 6.50
N VAL A 236 -23.59 13.93 6.29
CA VAL A 236 -23.22 13.28 5.03
C VAL A 236 -24.42 12.55 4.47
N ILE A 237 -24.67 12.75 3.18
CA ILE A 237 -25.59 11.92 2.40
C ILE A 237 -24.82 11.22 1.27
N GLU A 238 -25.27 10.02 0.94
CA GLU A 238 -24.66 9.20 -0.10
C GLU A 238 -25.04 9.72 -1.50
N ALA A 239 -24.11 9.63 -2.43
CA ALA A 239 -24.28 10.07 -3.80
C ALA A 239 -24.03 8.96 -4.81
N PRO A 240 -24.78 8.96 -5.94
CA PRO A 240 -24.49 8.10 -7.08
C PRO A 240 -23.21 8.53 -7.79
N ARG A 241 -22.55 7.57 -8.45
CA ARG A 241 -21.34 7.77 -9.25
C ARG A 241 -21.55 8.44 -10.60
N GLN A 242 -22.79 8.45 -11.10
CA GLN A 242 -23.10 9.02 -12.41
C GLN A 242 -23.17 10.54 -12.31
N SER A 243 -22.37 11.21 -13.14
CA SER A 243 -22.19 12.67 -13.05
C SER A 243 -23.49 13.46 -13.19
N ASP A 244 -24.40 13.08 -14.10
CA ASP A 244 -25.67 13.78 -14.32
C ASP A 244 -26.57 13.79 -13.08
N LEU A 245 -26.70 12.63 -12.41
CA LEU A 245 -27.49 12.50 -11.18
C LEU A 245 -26.86 13.27 -10.03
N LEU A 246 -25.53 13.21 -9.91
CA LEU A 246 -24.79 13.96 -8.90
C LEU A 246 -24.95 15.48 -9.11
N ILE A 247 -24.91 15.96 -10.35
CA ILE A 247 -25.13 17.37 -10.68
C ILE A 247 -26.54 17.82 -10.28
N GLU A 248 -27.56 16.98 -10.53
CA GLU A 248 -28.92 17.27 -10.09
C GLU A 248 -29.00 17.42 -8.56
N LEU A 249 -28.38 16.50 -7.81
CA LEU A 249 -28.32 16.55 -6.35
C LEU A 249 -27.59 17.81 -5.85
N ILE A 250 -26.44 18.15 -6.44
CA ILE A 250 -25.68 19.35 -6.09
C ILE A 250 -26.54 20.60 -6.24
N ARG A 251 -27.25 20.73 -7.37
CA ARG A 251 -28.09 21.90 -7.65
C ARG A 251 -29.30 22.00 -6.72
N LYS A 252 -29.92 20.87 -6.37
CA LYS A 252 -31.11 20.83 -5.50
C LYS A 252 -30.78 21.03 -4.04
N LEU A 253 -29.76 20.32 -3.54
CA LEU A 253 -29.44 20.23 -2.11
C LEU A 253 -28.42 21.27 -1.66
N LYS A 254 -27.68 21.87 -2.62
CA LYS A 254 -26.69 22.92 -2.38
C LYS A 254 -25.70 22.58 -1.26
N PRO A 255 -25.00 21.44 -1.34
CA PRO A 255 -24.06 21.03 -0.30
C PRO A 255 -22.87 21.97 -0.23
N GLN A 256 -22.19 22.00 0.91
CA GLN A 256 -20.97 22.81 1.06
C GLN A 256 -19.73 22.07 0.56
N VAL A 257 -19.72 20.73 0.69
CA VAL A 257 -18.63 19.87 0.22
C VAL A 257 -19.21 18.72 -0.60
N VAL A 258 -18.58 18.42 -1.72
CA VAL A 258 -18.91 17.28 -2.59
C VAL A 258 -17.68 16.41 -2.71
N VAL A 259 -17.82 15.11 -2.42
CA VAL A 259 -16.78 14.10 -2.59
C VAL A 259 -17.29 13.13 -3.65
N ALA A 260 -16.72 13.20 -4.85
CA ALA A 260 -17.22 12.48 -6.00
C ALA A 260 -16.20 11.44 -6.47
N GLY A 261 -16.66 10.21 -6.69
CA GLY A 261 -16.00 9.28 -7.60
C GLY A 261 -16.47 9.52 -9.05
N MET A 262 -15.92 8.75 -9.98
CA MET A 262 -16.35 8.77 -11.38
C MET A 262 -16.72 7.36 -11.83
N ALA A 263 -17.83 7.22 -12.55
CA ALA A 263 -18.14 5.98 -13.24
C ALA A 263 -17.06 5.66 -14.31
N GLN A 264 -16.81 4.37 -14.56
CA GLN A 264 -15.70 3.92 -15.41
C GLN A 264 -15.73 4.50 -16.83
N PHE A 265 -16.91 4.65 -17.43
CA PHE A 265 -17.06 5.22 -18.78
C PHE A 265 -16.88 6.75 -18.81
N GLU A 266 -17.25 7.44 -17.73
CA GLU A 266 -17.10 8.90 -17.62
C GLU A 266 -15.66 9.31 -17.28
N ALA A 267 -14.91 8.42 -16.62
CA ALA A 267 -13.54 8.66 -16.20
C ALA A 267 -12.54 8.81 -17.35
N ILE A 268 -12.92 8.51 -18.60
CA ILE A 268 -12.03 8.53 -19.77
C ILE A 268 -11.92 9.94 -20.39
N THR A 269 -13.00 10.72 -20.34
CA THR A 269 -13.09 12.04 -21.00
C THR A 269 -13.28 13.17 -20.00
N SER A 270 -12.91 14.40 -20.36
CA SER A 270 -13.02 15.54 -19.44
C SER A 270 -14.44 16.13 -19.35
N ALA A 271 -15.42 15.63 -20.11
CA ALA A 271 -16.75 16.24 -20.20
C ALA A 271 -17.50 16.27 -18.85
N ALA A 272 -17.60 15.11 -18.20
CA ALA A 272 -18.24 14.99 -16.89
C ALA A 272 -17.53 15.81 -15.82
N VAL A 273 -16.19 15.88 -15.87
CA VAL A 273 -15.37 16.69 -14.95
C VAL A 273 -15.69 18.17 -15.10
N VAL A 274 -15.77 18.68 -16.34
CA VAL A 274 -16.12 20.08 -16.61
C VAL A 274 -17.51 20.42 -16.07
N ASN A 275 -18.49 19.54 -16.27
CA ASN A 275 -19.86 19.75 -15.80
C ASN A 275 -19.94 19.76 -14.26
N LEU A 276 -19.24 18.84 -13.59
CA LEU A 276 -19.16 18.79 -12.13
C LEU A 276 -18.48 20.04 -11.54
N LEU A 277 -17.38 20.48 -12.17
CA LEU A 277 -16.67 21.70 -11.78
C LEU A 277 -17.55 22.95 -11.89
N SER A 278 -18.34 23.06 -12.97
CA SER A 278 -19.31 24.14 -13.14
C SER A 278 -20.40 24.08 -12.07
N ALA A 279 -21.04 22.92 -11.89
CA ALA A 279 -22.16 22.78 -10.95
C ALA A 279 -21.75 23.08 -9.49
N THR A 280 -20.57 22.63 -9.08
CA THR A 280 -20.02 22.93 -7.74
C THR A 280 -19.66 24.40 -7.58
N LYS A 281 -19.06 25.01 -8.61
CA LYS A 281 -18.74 26.44 -8.60
C LYS A 281 -19.99 27.31 -8.52
N ASP A 282 -21.05 26.97 -9.26
CA ASP A 282 -22.32 27.71 -9.29
C ASP A 282 -23.02 27.73 -7.92
N VAL A 283 -22.92 26.62 -7.18
CA VAL A 283 -23.49 26.48 -5.84
C VAL A 283 -22.58 27.05 -4.75
N GLY A 284 -21.27 27.15 -5.00
CA GLY A 284 -20.27 27.51 -3.99
C GLY A 284 -19.76 26.32 -3.17
N SER A 285 -19.91 25.10 -3.69
CA SER A 285 -19.42 23.87 -3.06
C SER A 285 -17.93 23.66 -3.34
N ARG A 286 -17.17 23.17 -2.36
CA ARG A 286 -15.84 22.59 -2.62
C ARG A 286 -15.97 21.17 -3.16
N LEU A 287 -15.10 20.81 -4.10
CA LEU A 287 -15.09 19.49 -4.73
C LEU A 287 -13.82 18.72 -4.33
N LEU A 288 -13.99 17.51 -3.81
CA LEU A 288 -12.92 16.51 -3.69
C LEU A 288 -13.21 15.39 -4.68
N LEU A 289 -12.39 15.26 -5.72
CA LEU A 289 -12.60 14.28 -6.78
C LEU A 289 -11.69 13.07 -6.57
N ASP A 290 -12.28 11.92 -6.26
CA ASP A 290 -11.57 10.65 -6.09
C ASP A 290 -11.32 10.00 -7.46
N ILE A 291 -10.04 9.86 -7.81
CA ILE A 291 -9.60 9.16 -9.02
C ILE A 291 -8.87 7.86 -8.71
N SER A 292 -8.89 7.38 -7.46
CA SER A 292 -8.11 6.20 -7.02
C SER A 292 -8.32 4.97 -7.89
N GLU A 293 -9.57 4.66 -8.25
CA GLU A 293 -9.91 3.53 -9.13
C GLU A 293 -9.40 3.70 -10.56
N HIS A 294 -9.13 4.94 -10.98
CA HIS A 294 -8.76 5.33 -12.36
C HIS A 294 -7.31 5.79 -12.48
N LEU A 295 -6.55 5.77 -11.38
CA LEU A 295 -5.11 6.01 -11.39
C LEU A 295 -4.41 4.70 -11.77
N GLU A 296 -3.43 4.79 -12.68
CA GLU A 296 -2.69 3.64 -13.18
C GLU A 296 -1.21 3.99 -13.21
N LEU A 297 -0.40 3.23 -12.47
CA LEU A 297 1.05 3.38 -12.44
C LEU A 297 1.63 2.52 -13.57
N SER A 298 1.77 3.12 -14.75
CA SER A 298 2.25 2.44 -15.95
C SER A 298 3.08 3.39 -16.80
N SER A 299 3.97 2.83 -17.61
CA SER A 299 4.71 3.57 -18.64
C SER A 299 3.80 4.00 -19.81
N LEU A 300 2.61 3.40 -19.94
CA LEU A 300 1.58 3.74 -20.90
C LEU A 300 0.23 3.83 -20.18
N PRO A 301 0.02 4.84 -19.32
CA PRO A 301 -1.19 4.93 -18.52
C PRO A 301 -2.42 5.18 -19.41
N ARG A 302 -3.55 4.56 -19.06
CA ARG A 302 -4.81 4.79 -19.76
C ARG A 302 -5.24 6.25 -19.67
N SER A 303 -6.09 6.62 -20.63
CA SER A 303 -6.73 7.94 -20.65
C SER A 303 -7.56 8.17 -19.39
N ASN A 304 -7.24 9.24 -18.67
CA ASN A 304 -8.02 9.71 -17.52
C ASN A 304 -8.51 11.15 -17.78
N GLY A 305 -9.83 11.35 -17.75
CA GLY A 305 -10.51 12.60 -18.06
C GLY A 305 -10.19 13.73 -17.08
N VAL A 306 -9.97 13.41 -15.81
CA VAL A 306 -9.54 14.37 -14.78
C VAL A 306 -8.12 14.83 -15.08
N LEU A 307 -7.19 13.90 -15.28
CA LEU A 307 -5.80 14.24 -15.57
C LEU A 307 -5.67 14.99 -16.90
N LYS A 308 -6.43 14.61 -17.92
CA LYS A 308 -6.54 15.34 -19.20
C LYS A 308 -7.04 16.78 -19.02
N TYR A 309 -8.05 16.98 -18.16
CA TYR A 309 -8.54 18.31 -17.84
C TYR A 309 -7.43 19.16 -17.18
N LEU A 310 -6.74 18.61 -16.18
CA LEU A 310 -5.67 19.30 -15.45
C LEU A 310 -4.44 19.63 -16.34
N ALA A 311 -4.17 18.82 -17.35
CA ALA A 311 -3.08 19.06 -18.30
C ALA A 311 -3.35 20.27 -19.22
N GLY A 312 -4.63 20.54 -19.54
CA GLY A 312 -5.03 21.55 -20.51
C GLY A 312 -5.55 22.87 -19.93
N ASN A 313 -5.88 22.92 -18.64
CA ASN A 313 -6.60 24.02 -18.03
C ASN A 313 -5.91 24.54 -16.76
N SER A 314 -6.26 25.78 -16.37
CA SER A 314 -5.97 26.24 -15.01
C SER A 314 -6.70 25.34 -14.02
N ARG A 315 -5.99 24.93 -12.99
CA ARG A 315 -6.53 24.06 -11.96
C ARG A 315 -7.54 24.86 -11.10
N PRO A 316 -8.75 24.33 -10.86
CA PRO A 316 -9.78 25.05 -10.11
C PRO A 316 -9.37 25.12 -8.64
N SER A 317 -9.36 26.32 -8.07
CA SER A 317 -8.94 26.54 -6.68
C SER A 317 -9.89 25.93 -5.64
N HIS A 318 -11.12 25.62 -6.03
CA HIS A 318 -12.11 24.97 -5.18
C HIS A 318 -12.10 23.45 -5.22
N THR A 319 -11.18 22.88 -5.99
CA THR A 319 -11.10 21.44 -6.23
C THR A 319 -9.80 20.87 -5.70
N ALA A 320 -9.91 19.74 -5.01
CA ALA A 320 -8.79 18.88 -4.67
C ALA A 320 -8.98 17.51 -5.32
N ILE A 321 -7.90 16.86 -5.73
CA ILE A 321 -7.91 15.54 -6.36
C ILE A 321 -7.37 14.53 -5.37
N LEU A 322 -8.16 13.51 -5.06
CA LEU A 322 -7.79 12.42 -4.18
C LEU A 322 -7.30 11.23 -5.02
N CYS A 323 -6.10 10.77 -4.71
CA CYS A 323 -5.42 9.68 -5.40
C CYS A 323 -4.96 8.65 -4.36
N SER A 324 -5.48 7.44 -4.39
CA SER A 324 -5.01 6.33 -3.57
C SER A 324 -4.45 5.20 -4.43
N LEU A 325 -3.38 4.59 -3.96
CA LEU A 325 -2.65 3.53 -4.66
C LEU A 325 -3.25 2.17 -4.30
N VAL A 326 -4.49 1.94 -4.76
CA VAL A 326 -5.34 0.79 -4.35
C VAL A 326 -5.17 -0.47 -5.20
N LYS A 327 -4.36 -0.42 -6.27
CA LYS A 327 -4.20 -1.51 -7.25
C LYS A 327 -2.96 -2.37 -7.01
N ASN A 328 -2.42 -2.34 -5.80
CA ASN A 328 -1.23 -3.08 -5.44
C ASN A 328 -1.52 -4.59 -5.38
N GLN A 329 -0.84 -5.36 -6.22
CA GLN A 329 -0.92 -6.82 -6.24
C GLN A 329 0.17 -7.50 -5.43
N VAL A 330 1.29 -6.80 -5.15
CA VAL A 330 2.43 -7.34 -4.41
C VAL A 330 2.18 -7.30 -2.90
N TYR A 331 1.63 -6.18 -2.40
CA TYR A 331 1.32 -5.95 -0.98
C TYR A 331 -0.06 -5.28 -0.83
N PRO A 332 -1.15 -6.06 -0.93
CA PRO A 332 -2.51 -5.50 -0.99
C PRO A 332 -2.95 -4.77 0.28
N ASP A 333 -2.27 -4.99 1.40
CA ASP A 333 -2.46 -4.34 2.70
C ASP A 333 -1.75 -2.97 2.80
N LEU A 334 -0.82 -2.65 1.89
CA LEU A 334 -0.13 -1.36 1.90
C LEU A 334 -1.00 -0.25 1.32
N GLU A 335 -1.52 0.59 2.20
CA GLU A 335 -2.25 1.80 1.81
C GLU A 335 -1.35 3.03 1.80
N VAL A 336 -1.46 3.83 0.73
CA VAL A 336 -1.02 5.22 0.66
C VAL A 336 -2.04 5.98 -0.18
N ALA A 337 -2.41 7.17 0.27
CA ALA A 337 -3.15 8.13 -0.54
C ALA A 337 -2.42 9.47 -0.59
N PHE A 338 -2.74 10.28 -1.57
CA PHE A 338 -2.27 11.65 -1.66
C PHE A 338 -3.34 12.53 -2.27
N VAL A 339 -3.36 13.79 -1.81
CA VAL A 339 -4.25 14.83 -2.32
C VAL A 339 -3.43 15.83 -3.11
N ILE A 340 -3.92 16.18 -4.31
CA ILE A 340 -3.36 17.23 -5.16
C ILE A 340 -4.28 18.44 -5.10
N SER A 341 -3.73 19.61 -4.76
CA SER A 341 -4.46 20.88 -4.76
C SER A 341 -3.56 22.05 -5.21
N GLU A 342 -4.18 23.06 -5.82
CA GLU A 342 -3.53 24.37 -6.06
C GLU A 342 -3.70 25.34 -4.89
N ASP A 343 -4.71 25.12 -4.07
CA ASP A 343 -4.95 25.96 -2.91
C ASP A 343 -3.92 25.62 -1.84
N GLY A 344 -2.84 26.41 -1.81
CA GLY A 344 -1.75 26.24 -0.86
C GLY A 344 -2.22 26.34 0.60
N ALA A 345 -3.32 27.06 0.88
CA ALA A 345 -3.91 27.08 2.21
C ALA A 345 -4.54 25.73 2.56
N VAL A 346 -5.21 25.08 1.61
CA VAL A 346 -5.74 23.71 1.78
C VAL A 346 -4.60 22.71 1.95
N CYS A 347 -3.55 22.75 1.13
CA CYS A 347 -2.39 21.86 1.29
C CYS A 347 -1.75 22.01 2.68
N LYS A 348 -1.54 23.25 3.12
CA LYS A 348 -0.98 23.54 4.44
C LYS A 348 -1.89 23.02 5.56
N ALA A 349 -3.19 23.34 5.51
CA ALA A 349 -4.15 22.93 6.52
C ALA A 349 -4.28 21.41 6.61
N LEU A 350 -4.33 20.71 5.47
CA LEU A 350 -4.35 19.24 5.41
C LEU A 350 -3.07 18.63 6.00
N SER A 351 -1.90 19.17 5.67
CA SER A 351 -0.62 18.74 6.26
C SER A 351 -0.64 18.89 7.79
N GLN A 352 -1.13 20.02 8.29
CA GLN A 352 -1.25 20.29 9.72
C GLN A 352 -2.27 19.37 10.39
N THR A 353 -3.38 19.06 9.72
CA THR A 353 -4.39 18.14 10.26
C THR A 353 -3.83 16.72 10.37
N ILE A 354 -3.05 16.26 9.39
CA ILE A 354 -2.34 14.97 9.49
C ILE A 354 -1.42 14.95 10.71
N GLU A 355 -0.67 16.04 10.94
CA GLU A 355 0.23 16.11 12.10
C GLU A 355 -0.52 15.97 13.43
N LEU A 356 -1.69 16.59 13.54
CA LEU A 356 -2.52 16.60 14.75
C LEU A 356 -3.30 15.29 14.96
N LEU A 357 -3.72 14.63 13.89
CA LEU A 357 -4.63 13.48 13.98
C LEU A 357 -3.93 12.14 13.80
N GLU A 358 -2.92 12.10 12.93
CA GLU A 358 -2.25 10.86 12.51
C GLU A 358 -0.75 10.87 12.81
N ARG A 359 -0.18 12.05 13.10
CA ARG A 359 1.24 12.37 13.25
C ARG A 359 2.04 12.29 11.96
N ARG A 360 1.93 11.21 11.18
CA ARG A 360 2.62 11.03 9.89
C ARG A 360 2.08 9.83 9.13
N THR A 361 2.33 9.83 7.83
CA THR A 361 2.17 8.65 6.98
C THR A 361 3.37 7.70 7.10
N SER A 362 3.13 6.39 6.98
CA SER A 362 4.17 5.35 6.97
C SER A 362 5.28 5.68 5.97
N VAL A 363 6.52 5.72 6.46
CA VAL A 363 7.70 6.02 5.63
C VAL A 363 8.01 4.86 4.70
N ILE A 364 7.88 3.61 5.18
CA ILE A 364 8.17 2.41 4.38
C ILE A 364 7.16 2.27 3.24
N SER A 365 5.88 2.53 3.49
CA SER A 365 4.85 2.48 2.43
C SER A 365 5.14 3.53 1.34
N GLN A 366 5.58 4.72 1.74
CA GLN A 366 6.02 5.76 0.79
C GLN A 366 7.31 5.37 0.05
N HIS A 367 8.24 4.66 0.68
CA HIS A 367 9.43 4.13 0.01
C HIS A 367 9.09 3.09 -1.05
N TYR A 368 8.16 2.18 -0.75
CA TYR A 368 7.68 1.17 -1.69
C TYR A 368 7.03 1.81 -2.93
N TYR A 369 6.01 2.64 -2.75
CA TYR A 369 5.40 3.32 -3.91
C TYR A 369 6.38 4.30 -4.56
N GLY A 370 7.30 4.88 -3.79
CA GLY A 370 8.38 5.71 -4.28
C GLY A 370 9.34 4.97 -5.23
N SER A 371 9.69 3.71 -4.95
CA SER A 371 10.50 2.93 -5.89
C SER A 371 9.77 2.70 -7.20
N LEU A 372 8.45 2.45 -7.18
CA LEU A 372 7.64 2.30 -8.39
C LEU A 372 7.64 3.57 -9.24
N PHE A 373 7.38 4.74 -8.63
CA PHE A 373 7.46 6.01 -9.34
C PHE A 373 8.86 6.30 -9.87
N HIS A 374 9.89 5.99 -9.09
CA HIS A 374 11.28 6.19 -9.49
C HIS A 374 11.63 5.34 -10.72
N GLU A 375 11.23 4.06 -10.74
CA GLU A 375 11.44 3.19 -11.89
C GLU A 375 10.70 3.71 -13.12
N LEU A 376 9.41 4.06 -12.99
CA LEU A 376 8.64 4.67 -14.07
C LEU A 376 9.31 5.95 -14.61
N LEU A 377 9.88 6.77 -13.74
CA LEU A 377 10.56 8.01 -14.13
C LEU A 377 11.98 7.81 -14.68
N ALA A 378 12.60 6.66 -14.43
CA ALA A 378 13.90 6.31 -15.01
C ALA A 378 13.75 5.93 -16.49
N PHE A 379 12.63 5.30 -16.87
CA PHE A 379 12.30 4.99 -18.27
C PHE A 379 11.64 6.19 -18.95
N GLN A 380 12.42 7.23 -19.22
CA GLN A 380 11.92 8.39 -19.95
C GLN A 380 11.83 8.08 -21.45
N ILE A 381 10.61 7.94 -21.96
CA ILE A 381 10.37 8.11 -23.41
C ILE A 381 10.61 9.59 -23.69
N GLY A 382 11.70 9.89 -24.39
CA GLY A 382 12.08 11.26 -24.68
C GLY A 382 11.03 11.95 -25.55
N GLU A 383 10.21 12.81 -24.96
CA GLU A 383 9.44 13.82 -25.70
C GLU A 383 9.92 15.23 -25.40
N ARG A 384 10.50 15.83 -26.44
CA ARG A 384 10.80 17.26 -26.57
C ARG A 384 9.52 17.98 -27.01
N HIS A 385 8.57 18.23 -26.11
CA HIS A 385 7.40 19.04 -26.45
C HIS A 385 7.25 20.28 -25.56
N ARG A 386 6.95 21.42 -26.23
CA ARG A 386 6.91 22.76 -25.65
C ARG A 386 5.95 22.78 -24.47
N GLN A 387 6.46 23.14 -23.30
CA GLN A 387 5.65 23.50 -22.13
C GLN A 387 4.61 24.55 -22.56
N ARG A 388 3.34 24.16 -22.53
CA ARG A 388 2.25 25.11 -22.70
C ARG A 388 2.18 25.88 -21.39
N LYS A 389 2.40 27.21 -21.44
CA LYS A 389 2.31 28.07 -20.25
C LYS A 389 0.94 27.86 -19.59
N THR A 390 0.93 27.36 -18.36
CA THR A 390 -0.26 27.21 -17.54
C THR A 390 -0.94 28.56 -17.38
N ARG A 391 -2.27 28.61 -17.48
CA ARG A 391 -3.03 29.80 -17.12
C ARG A 391 -2.96 29.99 -15.59
N PRO A 392 -2.85 31.22 -15.08
CA PRO A 392 -2.81 31.47 -13.64
C PRO A 392 -4.03 30.88 -12.92
N ALA A 393 -3.84 30.48 -11.66
CA ALA A 393 -4.90 29.88 -10.85
C ALA A 393 -6.13 30.78 -10.79
N GLU A 394 -7.33 30.19 -10.90
CA GLU A 394 -8.57 30.93 -10.71
C GLU A 394 -8.69 31.38 -9.25
N VAL A 395 -9.04 32.65 -9.02
CA VAL A 395 -9.30 33.19 -7.68
C VAL A 395 -10.50 32.45 -7.07
N ILE A 396 -10.37 32.05 -5.80
CA ILE A 396 -11.44 31.38 -5.05
C ILE A 396 -12.66 32.33 -4.99
N PRO A 397 -13.85 31.91 -5.46
CA PRO A 397 -15.07 32.69 -5.27
C PRO A 397 -15.33 32.98 -3.79
N GLU A 398 -15.67 34.22 -3.43
CA GLU A 398 -15.94 34.67 -2.05
C GLU A 398 -17.04 33.86 -1.31
N LYS A 399 -17.87 33.11 -2.06
CA LYS A 399 -19.01 32.34 -1.52
C LYS A 399 -18.69 30.91 -1.12
N MET A 400 -17.44 30.45 -1.25
CA MET A 400 -17.09 29.07 -0.91
C MET A 400 -16.88 28.85 0.58
N ILE A 401 -17.23 27.65 1.05
CA ILE A 401 -16.96 27.23 2.43
C ILE A 401 -15.46 27.37 2.74
N GLY A 402 -15.16 28.11 3.81
CA GLY A 402 -13.83 28.19 4.41
C GLY A 402 -13.59 27.04 5.38
N PHE A 403 -12.42 27.04 6.04
CA PHE A 403 -12.21 26.15 7.17
C PHE A 403 -13.15 26.50 8.33
N SER A 404 -13.55 25.51 9.11
CA SER A 404 -14.42 25.76 10.27
C SER A 404 -13.72 26.63 11.32
N ASN A 405 -14.47 27.38 12.11
CA ASN A 405 -13.90 28.21 13.17
C ASN A 405 -13.14 27.36 14.20
N SER A 406 -13.67 26.18 14.52
CA SER A 406 -13.02 25.18 15.37
C SER A 406 -11.67 24.72 14.80
N ALA A 407 -11.63 24.37 13.51
CA ALA A 407 -10.39 24.00 12.84
C ALA A 407 -9.39 25.16 12.82
N ILE A 408 -9.84 26.38 12.51
CA ILE A 408 -8.96 27.57 12.49
C ILE A 408 -8.36 27.86 13.86
N SER A 409 -9.14 27.74 14.95
CA SER A 409 -8.63 27.95 16.31
C SER A 409 -7.52 26.95 16.62
N ILE A 410 -7.79 25.65 16.40
CA ILE A 410 -6.84 24.57 16.67
C ILE A 410 -5.57 24.74 15.82
N LEU A 411 -5.72 25.04 14.52
CA LEU A 411 -4.59 25.23 13.60
C LEU A 411 -3.77 26.50 13.87
N LYS A 412 -4.29 27.46 14.66
CA LYS A 412 -3.55 28.66 15.08
C LYS A 412 -2.86 28.48 16.43
N GLU A 413 -3.48 27.71 17.32
CA GLU A 413 -2.97 27.49 18.69
C GLU A 413 -1.91 26.39 18.75
N ALA A 414 -1.93 25.43 17.82
CA ALA A 414 -0.97 24.35 17.78
C ALA A 414 0.37 24.76 17.18
N ASP A 415 1.45 24.29 17.81
CA ASP A 415 2.80 24.33 17.24
C ASP A 415 3.00 23.14 16.31
N PHE A 416 3.39 23.43 15.07
CA PHE A 416 3.59 22.42 14.02
C PHE A 416 5.06 22.23 13.72
N PHE A 417 5.41 21.00 13.37
CA PHE A 417 6.73 20.68 12.87
C PHE A 417 6.97 21.41 11.53
N VAL A 418 7.95 22.31 11.53
CA VAL A 418 8.48 22.93 10.33
C VAL A 418 9.79 22.22 9.99
N PRO A 419 9.85 21.44 8.90
CA PRO A 419 11.10 20.83 8.48
C PRO A 419 12.06 21.95 8.05
N ASP A 420 13.09 22.23 8.84
CA ASP A 420 14.12 23.19 8.43
C ASP A 420 14.97 22.60 7.32
N SER A 421 14.88 23.19 6.12
CA SER A 421 15.67 22.77 4.96
C SER A 421 17.18 23.03 5.12
N LYS A 422 17.63 23.62 6.23
CA LYS A 422 19.03 24.07 6.43
C LYS A 422 19.65 23.78 7.80
N GLU A 423 18.91 23.30 8.80
CA GLU A 423 19.47 23.04 10.13
C GLU A 423 19.62 21.54 10.39
N SER A 424 20.71 20.96 9.88
CA SER A 424 21.07 19.55 10.08
C SER A 424 21.56 19.22 11.51
N GLY A 425 21.07 19.93 12.53
CA GLY A 425 21.57 19.83 13.91
C GLY A 425 20.53 19.96 15.02
N VAL A 426 19.27 20.27 14.72
CA VAL A 426 18.21 20.37 15.74
C VAL A 426 17.63 18.99 16.02
N ILE A 427 17.73 18.55 17.28
CA ILE A 427 17.09 17.34 17.79
C ILE A 427 15.76 17.74 18.42
N HIS A 428 14.66 17.35 17.78
CA HIS A 428 13.31 17.60 18.28
C HIS A 428 12.93 16.56 19.34
N MET A 429 13.09 16.90 20.63
CA MET A 429 12.71 16.02 21.73
C MET A 429 11.20 15.95 22.00
N ASP A 430 10.43 16.83 21.36
CA ASP A 430 8.97 16.89 21.34
C ASP A 430 8.34 15.93 20.31
N LEU A 431 9.18 15.23 19.55
CA LEU A 431 8.76 14.17 18.65
C LEU A 431 8.90 12.80 19.34
N ASP A 432 7.84 11.97 19.29
CA ASP A 432 7.87 10.54 19.61
C ASP A 432 8.73 9.77 18.57
N ARG A 433 10.01 10.14 18.43
CA ARG A 433 10.91 9.62 17.40
C ARG A 433 12.28 9.33 18.01
N SER A 434 12.80 8.16 17.67
CA SER A 434 14.20 7.83 17.95
C SER A 434 15.09 8.47 16.89
N PHE A 435 16.05 9.28 17.34
CA PHE A 435 17.15 9.79 16.51
C PHE A 435 18.34 8.83 16.47
N LEU A 436 18.22 7.67 17.11
CA LEU A 436 19.23 6.62 17.07
C LEU A 436 19.08 5.78 15.80
N PRO A 437 20.17 5.12 15.36
CA PRO A 437 20.08 4.11 14.32
C PRO A 437 19.02 3.05 14.66
N VAL A 438 18.28 2.61 13.64
CA VAL A 438 17.26 1.56 13.81
C VAL A 438 17.96 0.27 14.31
N PRO A 439 17.51 -0.35 15.42
CA PRO A 439 18.11 -1.58 15.92
C PRO A 439 18.07 -2.70 14.88
N SER A 440 19.08 -3.58 14.87
CA SER A 440 19.14 -4.69 13.91
C SER A 440 17.88 -5.57 13.95
N ALA A 441 17.39 -5.93 15.14
CA ALA A 441 16.15 -6.71 15.25
C ALA A 441 14.95 -6.06 14.54
N VAL A 442 14.81 -4.73 14.65
CA VAL A 442 13.73 -3.98 13.96
C VAL A 442 13.93 -4.01 12.44
N LYS A 443 15.16 -3.88 11.96
CA LYS A 443 15.47 -4.02 10.52
C LYS A 443 15.15 -5.42 10.00
N ALA A 444 15.45 -6.44 10.79
CA ALA A 444 15.16 -7.84 10.46
C ALA A 444 13.66 -8.03 10.28
N SER A 445 12.87 -7.59 11.25
CA SER A 445 11.41 -7.71 11.22
C SER A 445 10.78 -6.89 10.09
N ILE A 446 11.28 -5.68 9.84
CA ILE A 446 10.84 -4.88 8.67
C ILE A 446 11.15 -5.63 7.39
N PHE A 447 12.37 -6.14 7.20
CA PHE A 447 12.69 -6.83 5.96
C PHE A 447 11.87 -8.11 5.78
N GLU A 448 11.73 -8.89 6.85
CA GLU A 448 10.93 -10.12 6.88
C GLU A 448 9.48 -9.89 6.47
N SER A 449 8.85 -8.80 6.94
CA SER A 449 7.44 -8.51 6.63
C SER A 449 7.17 -8.31 5.14
N PHE A 450 8.17 -7.86 4.37
CA PHE A 450 8.05 -7.71 2.92
C PHE A 450 8.53 -8.95 2.16
N VAL A 451 9.40 -9.74 2.76
CA VAL A 451 9.95 -10.94 2.12
C VAL A 451 8.98 -12.12 2.14
N ARG A 452 8.27 -12.33 3.25
CA ARG A 452 7.35 -13.46 3.41
C ARG A 452 6.28 -13.46 2.32
N GLN A 453 5.85 -14.66 1.97
CA GLN A 453 4.75 -14.95 1.03
C GLN A 453 3.81 -15.96 1.66
N ASN A 454 2.60 -16.06 1.10
CA ASN A 454 1.59 -17.04 1.50
C ASN A 454 1.25 -17.01 3.00
N VAL A 455 1.28 -15.81 3.59
CA VAL A 455 0.92 -15.60 5.00
C VAL A 455 -0.57 -15.89 5.15
N THR A 456 -0.90 -16.84 6.02
CA THR A 456 -2.29 -17.25 6.28
C THR A 456 -3.02 -16.18 7.10
N ASP A 457 -4.36 -16.14 6.99
CA ASP A 457 -5.18 -15.24 7.82
C ASP A 457 -4.95 -15.45 9.33
N SER A 458 -4.63 -16.67 9.75
CA SER A 458 -4.26 -16.97 11.14
C SER A 458 -2.92 -16.39 11.56
N GLU A 459 -1.97 -16.24 10.63
CA GLU A 459 -0.66 -15.63 10.90
C GLU A 459 -0.75 -14.09 10.92
N THR A 460 -1.71 -13.51 10.19
CA THR A 460 -1.98 -12.06 10.24
C THR A 460 -2.88 -11.65 11.42
N ASP A 461 -3.60 -12.59 12.02
CA ASP A 461 -4.42 -12.34 13.22
C ASP A 461 -3.56 -12.17 14.48
N VAL A 462 -3.13 -10.94 14.72
CA VAL A 462 -2.40 -10.53 15.93
C VAL A 462 -3.29 -10.46 17.18
N ARG A 463 -4.62 -10.63 17.08
CA ARG A 463 -5.56 -10.46 18.20
C ARG A 463 -5.25 -11.44 19.33
N SER A 464 -5.06 -12.70 19.01
CA SER A 464 -4.79 -13.77 19.99
C SER A 464 -3.49 -13.48 20.76
N SER A 465 -2.41 -13.12 20.06
CA SER A 465 -1.12 -12.77 20.63
C SER A 465 -1.19 -11.53 21.52
N ILE A 466 -1.91 -10.49 21.09
CA ILE A 466 -2.10 -9.25 21.89
C ILE A 466 -2.93 -9.56 23.14
N GLN A 467 -4.01 -10.32 23.03
CA GLN A 467 -4.83 -10.72 24.16
C GLN A 467 -4.01 -11.51 25.18
N GLN A 468 -3.25 -12.50 24.71
CA GLN A 468 -2.39 -13.31 25.57
C GLN A 468 -1.35 -12.43 26.27
N LEU A 469 -0.67 -11.53 25.55
CA LEU A 469 0.28 -10.58 26.12
C LEU A 469 -0.36 -9.70 27.20
N VAL A 470 -1.55 -9.16 26.93
CA VAL A 470 -2.28 -8.28 27.84
C VAL A 470 -2.72 -9.04 29.11
N LYS A 471 -3.18 -10.27 28.96
CA LYS A 471 -3.54 -11.15 30.08
C LYS A 471 -2.34 -11.49 30.94
N ASP A 472 -1.25 -11.93 30.31
CA ASP A 472 -0.04 -12.39 31.01
C ASP A 472 0.70 -11.24 31.70
N SER A 473 0.73 -10.06 31.06
CA SER A 473 1.48 -8.90 31.56
C SER A 473 0.67 -8.03 32.55
N TYR A 474 -0.65 -7.93 32.36
CA TYR A 474 -1.48 -6.97 33.10
C TYR A 474 -2.70 -7.60 33.80
N GLY A 475 -2.96 -8.89 33.62
CA GLY A 475 -4.06 -9.60 34.28
C GLY A 475 -5.47 -9.22 33.79
N PHE A 476 -5.59 -8.51 32.66
CA PHE A 476 -6.90 -8.15 32.12
C PHE A 476 -7.63 -9.39 31.56
N PRO A 477 -8.94 -9.53 31.82
CA PRO A 477 -9.73 -10.63 31.28
C PRO A 477 -9.87 -10.46 29.76
N THR A 478 -9.48 -11.50 29.04
CA THR A 478 -9.58 -11.56 27.58
C THR A 478 -10.86 -12.29 27.18
N ASP A 479 -11.99 -11.58 27.25
CA ASP A 479 -13.24 -12.10 26.70
C ASP A 479 -13.27 -11.86 25.18
N TYR A 480 -13.90 -12.77 24.43
CA TYR A 480 -14.08 -12.63 22.97
C TYR A 480 -14.85 -11.34 22.58
N ARG A 481 -15.51 -10.68 23.54
CA ARG A 481 -16.31 -9.46 23.33
C ARG A 481 -15.52 -8.15 23.35
N SER A 482 -14.28 -8.14 23.81
CA SER A 482 -13.48 -6.91 23.90
C SER A 482 -12.99 -6.48 22.52
N GLU A 483 -13.36 -5.29 22.05
CA GLU A 483 -12.85 -4.74 20.79
C GLU A 483 -11.38 -4.30 20.94
N ILE A 484 -10.52 -4.65 19.97
CA ILE A 484 -9.14 -4.16 19.93
C ILE A 484 -9.07 -3.05 18.89
N ILE A 485 -8.65 -1.88 19.34
CA ILE A 485 -8.47 -0.70 18.49
C ILE A 485 -7.00 -0.61 18.11
N TYR A 486 -6.72 -0.61 16.81
CA TYR A 486 -5.37 -0.47 16.27
C TYR A 486 -5.11 0.97 15.82
N GLY A 487 -3.91 1.48 16.06
CA GLY A 487 -3.42 2.77 15.57
C GLY A 487 -2.01 2.63 15.02
N HIS A 488 -1.71 3.30 13.90
CA HIS A 488 -0.36 3.29 13.31
C HIS A 488 0.61 4.21 14.05
N THR A 489 0.09 5.10 14.90
CA THR A 489 0.85 5.95 15.84
C THR A 489 0.12 6.01 17.19
N SER A 490 0.84 6.40 18.24
CA SER A 490 0.28 6.71 19.56
C SER A 490 -0.87 7.72 19.46
N LEU A 491 -0.69 8.76 18.65
CA LEU A 491 -1.67 9.81 18.41
C LEU A 491 -2.92 9.30 17.70
N ALA A 492 -2.77 8.52 16.62
CA ALA A 492 -3.90 7.90 15.93
C ALA A 492 -4.68 6.95 16.85
N LEU A 493 -3.98 6.21 17.72
CA LEU A 493 -4.60 5.35 18.72
C LEU A 493 -5.38 6.16 19.76
N PHE A 494 -4.78 7.23 20.29
CA PHE A 494 -5.44 8.13 21.24
C PHE A 494 -6.68 8.80 20.62
N ARG A 495 -6.58 9.27 19.37
CA ARG A 495 -7.72 9.82 18.61
C ARG A 495 -8.87 8.83 18.53
N LYS A 496 -8.59 7.58 18.14
CA LYS A 496 -9.62 6.53 18.06
C LYS A 496 -10.21 6.23 19.44
N LEU A 497 -9.40 6.18 20.50
CA LEU A 497 -9.87 6.01 21.87
C LEU A 497 -10.83 7.14 22.29
N VAL A 498 -10.47 8.41 22.02
CA VAL A 498 -11.36 9.56 22.28
C VAL A 498 -12.68 9.44 21.52
N LEU A 499 -12.63 9.08 20.23
CA LEU A 499 -13.84 8.85 19.42
C LEU A 499 -14.72 7.73 19.99
N CYS A 500 -14.12 6.62 20.46
CA CYS A 500 -14.84 5.55 21.12
C CYS A 500 -15.50 6.01 22.43
N CYS A 501 -14.81 6.80 23.26
CA CYS A 501 -15.39 7.39 24.46
C CYS A 501 -16.58 8.31 24.14
N MET A 502 -16.47 9.11 23.08
CA MET A 502 -17.58 9.96 22.62
C MET A 502 -18.78 9.15 22.14
N GLN A 503 -18.57 8.00 21.50
CA GLN A 503 -19.63 7.13 21.01
C GLN A 503 -20.28 6.30 22.14
N GLY A 504 -19.48 5.83 23.10
CA GLY A 504 -19.93 5.06 24.27
C GLY A 504 -20.67 5.89 25.32
N ALA A 505 -20.52 7.23 25.32
CA ALA A 505 -21.27 8.13 26.20
C ALA A 505 -22.77 8.29 25.82
N TYR A 506 -23.23 7.66 24.72
CA TYR A 506 -24.62 7.69 24.24
C TYR A 506 -25.34 6.33 24.30
N THR A 507 -24.81 5.36 25.04
CA THR A 507 -25.52 4.14 25.48
C THR A 507 -25.76 4.22 26.97
#